data_AF-A0A1B6CD81-F1
#
_entry.id   AF-A0A1B6CD81-F1
#
_cell.length_a   1.000
_cell.length_b   1.000
_cell.length_c   1.000
_cell.angle_alpha   90.00
_cell.angle_beta   90.00
_cell.angle_gamma   90.00
#
_symmetry.space_group_name_H-M   'P 1'
#
loop_
_entity.id
_entity.type
_entity.pdbx_description
1 polymer ?
#
loop_
_entity_poly.entity_id
_entity_poly.type
_entity_poly.pdbx_seq_one_letter_code
_entity_poly.pdbx_strand_id
1 'polypeptide(L)'
;MARYRAPFHQLRIAYGTNKGKNYIEEEDRFLVCMLHKLGFDKENVYEELRAAVRCAPQFRFDWFIKSRTAMELQRRCNTLITLIERENQELEEKERAEKKKRGPRGGGTKRKNENPGGQTPDQKTPSKKKKK
;
A
#
# COMPACT_ATOMS: atom_id res chain seq x y z
N MET A 1 -4.12 -10.47 3.14
CA MET A 1 -5.23 -9.48 3.30
C MET A 1 -5.21 -8.68 4.61
N ALA A 2 -4.06 -8.49 5.29
CA ALA A 2 -4.00 -7.81 6.59
C ALA A 2 -4.15 -6.27 6.55
N ARG A 3 -4.24 -5.68 5.34
CA ARG A 3 -4.29 -4.22 5.15
C ARG A 3 -5.68 -3.60 5.40
N TYR A 4 -6.75 -4.39 5.32
CA TYR A 4 -8.12 -3.89 5.40
C TYR A 4 -8.91 -4.58 6.52
N ARG A 5 -9.58 -3.79 7.37
CA ARG A 5 -10.45 -4.29 8.45
C ARG A 5 -11.74 -4.89 7.90
N ALA A 6 -12.22 -4.40 6.76
CA ALA A 6 -13.38 -4.92 6.05
C ALA A 6 -13.07 -5.07 4.54
N PRO A 7 -12.43 -6.17 4.11
CA PRO A 7 -11.97 -6.36 2.72
C PRO A 7 -13.09 -6.22 1.69
N PHE A 8 -14.28 -6.76 1.98
CA PHE A 8 -15.46 -6.72 1.10
C PHE A 8 -15.96 -5.30 0.78
N HIS A 9 -15.58 -4.28 1.56
CA HIS A 9 -15.99 -2.89 1.32
C HIS A 9 -14.79 -1.99 0.98
N GLN A 10 -13.60 -2.29 1.52
CA GLN A 10 -12.46 -1.37 1.47
C GLN A 10 -11.40 -1.73 0.41
N LEU A 11 -11.36 -2.97 -0.07
CA LEU A 11 -10.33 -3.43 -1.01
C LEU A 11 -10.47 -2.75 -2.38
N ARG A 12 -9.59 -1.79 -2.68
CA ARG A 12 -9.50 -1.17 -4.02
C ARG A 12 -8.41 -1.86 -4.82
N ILE A 13 -8.70 -2.16 -6.07
CA ILE A 13 -7.77 -2.82 -6.99
C ILE A 13 -7.21 -1.78 -7.96
N ALA A 14 -5.89 -1.70 -8.07
CA ALA A 14 -5.23 -0.86 -9.05
C ALA A 14 -5.24 -1.51 -10.45
N TYR A 15 -6.26 -1.22 -11.26
CA TYR A 15 -6.46 -1.89 -12.55
C TYR A 15 -5.48 -1.48 -13.66
N GLY A 16 -4.96 -0.25 -13.64
CA GLY A 16 -4.23 0.33 -14.77
C GLY A 16 -5.06 0.25 -16.06
N THR A 17 -4.49 -0.32 -17.11
CA THR A 17 -5.14 -0.54 -18.42
C THR A 17 -6.01 -1.80 -18.50
N ASN A 18 -6.02 -2.66 -17.47
CA ASN A 18 -6.62 -4.00 -17.49
C ASN A 18 -8.02 -4.09 -16.85
N LYS A 19 -8.70 -2.95 -16.56
CA LYS A 19 -10.03 -2.97 -15.91
C LYS A 19 -11.07 -3.73 -16.75
N GLY A 20 -11.04 -3.55 -18.08
CA GLY A 20 -12.09 -4.03 -18.97
C GLY A 20 -13.41 -3.27 -18.78
N LYS A 21 -14.38 -3.50 -19.68
CA LYS A 21 -15.72 -2.86 -19.60
C LYS A 21 -16.79 -3.72 -18.93
N ASN A 22 -16.52 -5.01 -18.74
CA ASN A 22 -17.56 -5.97 -18.40
C ASN A 22 -17.74 -6.15 -16.89
N TYR A 23 -16.67 -6.06 -16.10
CA TYR A 23 -16.72 -6.22 -14.66
C TYR A 23 -16.59 -4.87 -13.96
N ILE A 24 -17.38 -4.66 -12.91
CA ILE A 24 -17.27 -3.46 -12.07
C ILE A 24 -16.43 -3.72 -10.82
N GLU A 25 -16.03 -2.63 -10.15
CA GLU A 25 -15.12 -2.70 -9.01
C GLU A 25 -15.74 -3.43 -7.80
N GLU A 26 -17.05 -3.39 -7.64
CA GLU A 26 -17.75 -4.10 -6.56
C GLU A 26 -17.79 -5.61 -6.78
N GLU A 27 -18.02 -6.05 -8.02
CA GLU A 27 -17.98 -7.46 -8.42
C GLU A 27 -16.57 -8.03 -8.20
N ASP A 28 -15.54 -7.37 -8.74
CA ASP A 28 -14.15 -7.80 -8.62
C ASP A 28 -13.71 -7.91 -7.15
N ARG A 29 -14.13 -6.94 -6.32
CA ARG A 29 -13.86 -6.93 -4.88
C ARG A 29 -14.47 -8.15 -4.20
N PHE A 30 -15.72 -8.49 -4.54
CA PHE A 30 -16.37 -9.68 -4.01
C PHE A 30 -15.66 -10.95 -4.47
N LEU A 31 -15.30 -11.07 -5.75
CA LEU A 31 -14.63 -12.24 -6.29
C LEU A 31 -13.33 -12.53 -5.55
N VAL A 32 -12.46 -11.52 -5.39
CA VAL A 32 -11.17 -11.68 -4.71
C VAL A 32 -11.37 -11.98 -3.22
N CYS A 33 -12.26 -11.26 -2.55
CA CYS A 33 -12.51 -11.46 -1.11
C CYS A 33 -13.13 -12.84 -0.82
N MET A 34 -14.07 -13.28 -1.66
CA MET A 34 -14.72 -14.57 -1.50
C MET A 34 -13.77 -15.72 -1.85
N LEU A 35 -12.97 -15.59 -2.92
CA LEU A 35 -11.95 -16.57 -3.28
C LEU A 35 -10.93 -16.75 -2.15
N HIS A 36 -10.44 -15.66 -1.55
CA HIS A 36 -9.56 -15.73 -0.39
C HIS A 36 -10.23 -16.37 0.83
N LYS A 37 -11.54 -16.14 1.05
CA LYS A 37 -12.30 -16.75 2.14
C LYS A 37 -12.49 -18.26 1.95
N LEU A 38 -12.73 -18.71 0.72
CA LEU A 38 -12.96 -20.12 0.40
C LEU A 38 -11.65 -20.94 0.41
N GLY A 39 -10.53 -20.29 0.12
CA GLY A 39 -9.19 -20.88 0.05
C GLY A 39 -8.86 -21.32 -1.39
N PHE A 40 -7.75 -20.80 -1.93
CA PHE A 40 -7.36 -21.00 -3.33
C PHE A 40 -6.97 -22.45 -3.68
N ASP A 41 -6.64 -23.27 -2.68
CA ASP A 41 -6.04 -24.60 -2.85
C ASP A 41 -7.07 -25.75 -2.98
N LYS A 42 -8.34 -25.43 -3.24
CA LYS A 42 -9.41 -26.42 -3.44
C LYS A 42 -9.72 -26.61 -4.92
N GLU A 43 -9.78 -27.86 -5.39
CA GLU A 43 -10.08 -28.22 -6.79
C GLU A 43 -11.36 -27.58 -7.33
N ASN A 44 -12.40 -27.40 -6.49
CA ASN A 44 -13.71 -26.88 -6.89
C ASN A 44 -14.00 -25.47 -6.37
N VAL A 45 -12.98 -24.70 -5.98
CA VAL A 45 -13.18 -23.38 -5.37
C VAL A 45 -13.98 -22.42 -6.26
N TYR A 46 -13.83 -22.51 -7.57
CA TYR A 46 -14.52 -21.62 -8.52
C TYR A 46 -15.99 -21.99 -8.73
N GLU A 47 -16.38 -23.25 -8.54
CA GLU A 47 -17.80 -23.64 -8.51
C GLU A 47 -18.46 -23.19 -7.20
N GLU A 48 -17.75 -23.30 -6.06
CA GLU A 48 -18.21 -22.74 -4.78
C GLU A 48 -18.34 -21.21 -4.86
N LEU A 49 -17.37 -20.53 -5.50
CA LEU A 49 -17.41 -19.09 -5.73
C LEU A 49 -18.64 -18.70 -6.56
N ARG A 50 -18.92 -19.44 -7.63
CA ARG A 50 -20.10 -19.24 -8.47
C ARG A 50 -21.40 -19.43 -7.69
N ALA A 51 -21.47 -20.42 -6.80
CA ALA A 51 -22.60 -20.59 -5.89
C ALA A 51 -22.73 -19.39 -4.94
N ALA A 52 -21.64 -18.93 -4.35
CA ALA A 52 -21.62 -17.78 -3.45
C ALA A 52 -22.09 -16.48 -4.13
N VAL A 53 -21.68 -16.24 -5.38
CA VAL A 53 -22.17 -15.11 -6.20
C VAL A 53 -23.68 -15.18 -6.38
N ARG A 54 -24.24 -16.35 -6.68
CA ARG A 54 -25.70 -16.51 -6.87
C ARG A 54 -26.50 -16.33 -5.58
N CYS A 55 -25.91 -16.69 -4.44
CA CYS A 55 -26.55 -16.55 -3.13
C CYS A 55 -26.41 -15.14 -2.53
N ALA A 56 -25.45 -14.33 -3.00
CA ALA A 56 -25.20 -13.01 -2.44
C ALA A 56 -26.32 -12.01 -2.81
N PRO A 57 -27.00 -11.39 -1.82
CA PRO A 57 -28.12 -10.47 -2.09
C PRO A 57 -27.73 -9.25 -2.92
N GLN A 58 -26.48 -8.79 -2.82
CA GLN A 58 -25.97 -7.63 -3.59
C GLN A 58 -25.98 -7.86 -5.11
N PHE A 59 -25.91 -9.12 -5.56
CA PHE A 59 -25.98 -9.47 -6.98
C PHE A 59 -27.37 -9.94 -7.41
N ARG A 60 -28.42 -9.60 -6.65
CA ARG A 60 -29.78 -10.10 -6.91
C ARG A 60 -30.27 -9.76 -8.33
N PHE A 61 -30.00 -8.55 -8.80
CA PHE A 61 -30.36 -8.04 -10.13
C PHE A 61 -29.22 -8.03 -11.14
N ASP A 62 -28.02 -8.45 -10.72
CA ASP A 62 -26.85 -8.49 -11.59
C ASP A 62 -26.82 -9.81 -12.34
N TRP A 63 -27.46 -9.81 -13.51
CA TRP A 63 -27.49 -10.97 -14.39
C TRP A 63 -26.14 -11.28 -15.03
N PHE A 64 -25.27 -10.26 -15.20
CA PHE A 64 -23.97 -10.44 -15.83
C PHE A 64 -23.10 -11.35 -14.96
N ILE A 65 -22.87 -10.99 -13.70
CA ILE A 65 -22.01 -11.76 -12.80
C ILE A 65 -22.61 -13.14 -12.49
N LYS A 66 -23.94 -13.25 -12.41
CA LYS A 66 -24.66 -14.52 -12.19
C LYS A 66 -24.58 -15.47 -13.38
N SER A 67 -24.46 -14.95 -14.60
CA SER A 67 -24.36 -15.76 -15.82
C SER A 67 -22.97 -16.36 -16.04
N ARG A 68 -21.95 -15.90 -15.30
CA ARG A 68 -20.57 -16.36 -15.48
C ARG A 68 -20.43 -17.83 -15.11
N THR A 69 -19.66 -18.55 -15.92
CA THR A 69 -19.21 -19.92 -15.64
C THR A 69 -18.04 -19.89 -14.66
N ALA A 70 -17.77 -21.02 -13.99
CA ALA A 70 -16.62 -21.12 -13.08
C ALA A 70 -15.30 -20.79 -13.79
N MET A 71 -15.14 -21.23 -15.04
CA MET A 71 -13.94 -20.97 -15.84
C MET A 71 -13.78 -19.48 -16.22
N GLU A 72 -14.87 -18.76 -16.45
CA GLU A 72 -14.81 -17.30 -16.67
C GLU A 72 -14.46 -16.55 -15.39
N LEU A 73 -15.05 -16.94 -14.26
CA LEU A 73 -14.72 -16.38 -12.95
C LEU A 73 -13.26 -16.65 -12.59
N GLN A 74 -12.75 -17.85 -12.88
CA GLN A 74 -11.35 -18.22 -12.70
C GLN A 74 -10.41 -17.33 -13.50
N ARG A 75 -10.68 -17.14 -14.80
CA ARG A 75 -9.86 -16.24 -15.65
C ARG A 75 -9.85 -14.82 -15.10
N ARG A 76 -11.01 -14.31 -14.66
CA ARG A 76 -11.10 -12.97 -14.06
C ARG A 76 -10.30 -12.90 -12.76
N CYS A 77 -10.47 -13.86 -11.86
CA CYS A 77 -9.74 -13.93 -10.60
C CYS A 77 -8.22 -13.98 -10.82
N ASN A 78 -7.73 -14.77 -11.76
CA ASN A 78 -6.30 -14.85 -12.07
C ASN A 78 -5.73 -13.47 -12.48
N THR A 79 -6.46 -12.73 -13.33
CA THR A 79 -6.05 -11.36 -13.70
C THR A 79 -6.03 -10.43 -12.48
N LEU A 80 -7.05 -10.50 -11.62
CA LEU A 80 -7.13 -9.68 -10.41
C LEU A 80 -6.00 -10.02 -9.42
N ILE A 81 -5.68 -11.30 -9.26
CA ILE A 81 -4.57 -11.78 -8.42
C ILE A 81 -3.26 -11.18 -8.93
N THR A 82 -2.96 -11.29 -10.23
CA THR A 82 -1.73 -10.72 -10.81
C THR A 82 -1.63 -9.20 -10.59
N LEU A 83 -2.75 -8.48 -10.71
CA LEU A 83 -2.77 -7.04 -10.44
C LEU A 83 -2.45 -6.72 -8.97
N ILE A 84 -3.04 -7.48 -8.04
CA ILE A 84 -2.83 -7.32 -6.60
C ILE A 84 -1.40 -7.71 -6.20
N GLU A 85 -0.87 -8.81 -6.73
CA GLU A 85 0.50 -9.25 -6.48
C GLU A 85 1.51 -8.21 -6.93
N ARG A 86 1.33 -7.67 -8.14
CA ARG A 86 2.16 -6.58 -8.65
C ARG A 86 2.06 -5.33 -7.79
N GLU A 87 0.85 -4.91 -7.43
CA GLU A 87 0.63 -3.77 -6.53
C GLU A 87 1.30 -3.99 -5.17
N ASN A 88 1.22 -5.20 -4.63
CA ASN A 88 1.83 -5.53 -3.36
C ASN A 88 3.36 -5.51 -3.44
N GLN A 89 3.94 -6.01 -4.53
CA GLN A 89 5.39 -5.99 -4.76
C GLN A 89 5.93 -4.57 -4.90
N GLU A 90 5.26 -3.70 -5.65
CA GLU A 90 5.63 -2.28 -5.79
C GLU A 90 5.53 -1.53 -4.44
N LEU A 91 4.55 -1.88 -3.60
CA LEU A 91 4.41 -1.30 -2.26
C LEU A 91 5.49 -1.79 -1.30
N GLU A 92 5.83 -3.09 -1.33
CA GLU A 92 6.91 -3.66 -0.53
C GLU A 92 8.28 -3.03 -0.89
N GLU A 93 8.54 -2.82 -2.18
CA GLU A 93 9.75 -2.15 -2.65
C GLU A 93 9.83 -0.69 -2.17
N LYS A 94 8.72 0.06 -2.25
CA LYS A 94 8.64 1.44 -1.74
C LYS A 94 8.84 1.49 -0.22
N GLU A 95 8.24 0.57 0.53
CA GLU A 95 8.43 0.51 1.99
C GLU A 95 9.89 0.20 2.35
N ARG A 96 10.54 -0.70 1.60
CA ARG A 96 11.96 -1.02 1.78
C ARG A 96 12.88 0.15 1.43
N ALA A 97 12.55 0.91 0.38
CA ALA A 97 13.28 2.10 -0.02
C ALA A 97 13.12 3.26 0.99
N GLU A 98 11.91 3.46 1.52
CA GLU A 98 11.64 4.45 2.57
C GLU A 98 12.32 4.09 3.89
N LYS A 99 12.36 2.81 4.28
CA LYS A 99 13.15 2.35 5.43
C LYS A 99 14.65 2.58 5.24
N LYS A 100 15.18 2.47 4.02
CA LYS A 100 16.57 2.83 3.70
C LYS A 100 16.83 4.35 3.75
N LYS A 101 15.86 5.18 3.33
CA LYS A 101 15.97 6.65 3.42
C LYS A 101 15.77 7.21 4.83
N ARG A 102 15.06 6.47 5.70
CA ARG A 102 14.85 6.79 7.12
C ARG A 102 15.90 6.18 8.06
N GLY A 103 17.00 5.62 7.52
CA GLY A 103 18.20 5.24 8.28
C GLY A 103 18.77 6.42 9.07
N PRO A 104 19.40 6.15 10.24
CA PRO A 104 19.21 6.93 11.45
C PRO A 104 19.51 8.40 11.22
N ARG A 105 18.58 9.28 11.64
CA ARG A 105 18.94 10.67 11.96
C ARG A 105 20.07 10.58 12.98
N GLY A 106 21.30 10.69 12.48
CA GLY A 106 22.51 10.64 13.25
C GLY A 106 22.36 11.61 14.42
N GLY A 107 22.63 11.09 15.62
CA GLY A 107 22.82 11.92 16.80
C GLY A 107 23.90 12.94 16.49
N GLY A 108 23.46 14.16 16.17
CA GLY A 108 24.31 15.31 15.96
C GLY A 108 24.98 15.67 17.28
N THR A 109 26.20 15.17 17.45
CA THR A 109 27.34 15.86 18.06
C THR A 109 27.00 16.75 19.26
N LYS A 110 26.92 16.15 20.45
CA LYS A 110 27.06 16.90 21.71
C LYS A 110 28.51 17.37 21.80
N ARG A 111 28.75 18.60 21.31
CA ARG A 111 30.02 19.31 21.36
C ARG A 111 30.52 19.33 22.81
N LYS A 112 31.65 18.66 23.06
CA LYS A 112 32.49 18.85 24.23
C LYS A 112 33.49 19.94 23.87
N ASN A 113 33.30 21.15 24.36
CA ASN A 113 34.43 22.06 24.55
C ASN A 113 34.15 22.96 25.76
N GLU A 114 35.00 22.78 26.76
CA GLU A 114 35.08 23.55 27.98
C GLU A 114 35.64 24.94 27.66
N ASN A 115 35.04 25.98 28.21
CA ASN A 115 35.74 27.24 28.45
C ASN A 115 35.15 27.90 29.70
N PRO A 116 35.91 28.06 30.80
CA PRO A 116 35.56 28.98 31.87
C PRO A 116 36.05 30.39 31.50
N GLY A 117 35.36 31.42 31.97
CA GLY A 117 35.93 32.78 32.00
C GLY A 117 35.23 33.76 31.08
N GLY A 118 34.25 34.46 31.66
CA GLY A 118 33.71 35.71 31.14
C GLY A 118 33.31 36.60 32.30
N GLN A 119 34.22 37.47 32.75
CA GLN A 119 33.89 38.74 33.38
C GLN A 119 34.98 39.75 33.00
N THR A 120 34.54 40.77 32.28
CA THR A 120 35.21 42.03 31.90
C THR A 120 35.45 42.91 33.14
N PRO A 121 35.92 44.17 33.02
CA PRO A 121 36.91 44.80 32.11
C PRO A 121 37.95 45.64 32.90
N ASP A 122 39.12 45.99 32.33
CA ASP A 122 39.65 47.35 32.58
C ASP A 122 40.74 47.83 31.59
N GLN A 123 40.46 49.02 31.07
CA GLN A 123 41.37 50.12 30.71
C GLN A 123 42.40 50.07 29.55
N LYS A 124 42.26 51.15 28.77
CA LYS A 124 43.27 51.98 28.08
C LYS A 124 43.65 51.67 26.62
N THR A 125 42.98 52.44 25.75
CA THR A 125 43.46 53.08 24.50
C THR A 125 44.90 53.65 24.62
N PRO A 126 45.59 54.12 23.55
CA PRO A 126 45.14 54.35 22.16
C PRO A 126 46.15 53.96 21.05
N SER A 127 45.73 54.19 19.79
CA SER A 127 46.54 54.79 18.72
C SER A 127 47.07 53.93 17.56
N LYS A 128 46.58 54.33 16.37
CA LYS A 128 47.34 54.73 15.15
C LYS A 128 47.61 53.68 14.05
N LYS A 129 47.09 54.09 12.87
CA LYS A 129 47.66 54.00 11.50
C LYS A 129 47.71 52.59 10.90
N LYS A 130 47.49 52.33 9.60
CA LYS A 130 47.42 53.09 8.34
C LYS A 130 46.79 52.09 7.35
N LYS A 131 45.68 52.40 6.66
CA LYS A 131 45.64 52.85 5.25
C LYS A 131 46.60 52.09 4.30
N LYS A 132 46.05 51.21 3.48
CA LYS A 132 46.16 51.31 2.01
C LYS A 132 44.90 50.70 1.39
#